data_AF-A0A7J8XLM2-F1
#
_entry.id   AF-A0A7J8XLM2-F1
#
_cell.length_a   1.000
_cell.length_b   1.000
_cell.length_c   1.000
_cell.angle_alpha   90.00
_cell.angle_beta   90.00
_cell.angle_gamma   90.00
#
_symmetry.space_group_name_H-M   'P 1'
#
loop_
_entity.id
_entity.type
_entity.pdbx_description
1 polymer ?
#
loop_
_entity_poly.entity_id
_entity_poly.type
_entity_poly.pdbx_seq_one_letter_code
_entity_poly.pdbx_strand_id
1 'polypeptide(L)'
;MKNPHILLLSLSLPTPPLETVFVGGLPSGAIEAIKAAYGVIVQILDPPRDGFNLTLKLNLSKLPQDEDQRHTLLVKIASVREVVLGAPLRVILKHLASRTVAPDIDQFVALVHRPNESFFLVPQAEKVTVVFPMRFKDSIDTVLATSFLQEFMESRRTAGLSNAPPCLWSQTPPLELKGVTDDALSANAGFVTFVILPRHVEGRKLDRTVWNLSTFHAYVNYHVKSTLSITASFVCRDFVCYTEVAVEIIVASLP
;
A
#
# COMPACT_ATOMS: atom_id res chain seq x y z
N MET A 1 33.83 -14.08 17.83
CA MET A 1 32.91 -13.38 18.76
C MET A 1 31.97 -12.51 17.92
N LYS A 2 30.64 -12.63 18.08
CA LYS A 2 29.69 -11.74 17.40
C LYS A 2 29.83 -10.35 18.00
N ASN A 3 30.02 -9.31 17.17
CA ASN A 3 30.08 -7.93 17.64
C ASN A 3 28.68 -7.53 18.17
N PRO A 4 28.53 -7.18 19.46
CA PRO A 4 27.22 -6.90 20.06
C PRO A 4 26.56 -5.62 19.53
N HIS A 5 27.33 -4.75 18.86
CA HIS A 5 26.82 -3.50 18.28
C HIS A 5 26.35 -3.66 16.83
N ILE A 6 26.47 -4.85 16.25
CA ILE A 6 26.09 -5.13 14.88
C ILE A 6 24.91 -6.10 14.89
N LEU A 7 23.77 -5.63 14.38
CA LEU A 7 22.58 -6.45 14.15
C LEU A 7 22.42 -6.70 12.65
N LEU A 8 22.12 -7.94 12.27
CA LEU A 8 21.77 -8.29 10.89
C LEU A 8 20.26 -8.49 10.81
N LEU A 9 19.62 -7.78 9.88
CA LEU A 9 18.20 -7.89 9.58
C LEU A 9 18.07 -8.40 8.14
N SER A 10 17.61 -9.65 7.99
CA SER A 10 17.34 -10.26 6.69
C SER A 10 15.84 -10.26 6.42
N LEU A 11 15.45 -9.99 5.17
CA LEU A 11 14.06 -9.86 4.75
C LEU A 11 13.80 -10.74 3.53
N SER A 12 12.73 -11.52 3.61
CA SER A 12 12.13 -12.22 2.46
C SER A 12 10.90 -11.46 2.00
N LEU A 13 10.85 -11.19 0.71
CA LEU A 13 9.71 -10.56 0.06
C LEU A 13 8.77 -11.64 -0.49
N PRO A 14 7.46 -11.36 -0.60
CA PRO A 14 6.54 -12.25 -1.29
C PRO A 14 7.01 -12.48 -2.73
N THR A 15 6.79 -13.68 -3.26
CA THR A 15 7.06 -13.98 -4.66
C THR A 15 6.25 -13.03 -5.54
N PRO A 16 6.90 -12.26 -6.43
CA PRO A 16 6.18 -11.38 -7.32
C PRO A 16 5.40 -12.19 -8.35
N PRO A 17 4.15 -11.79 -8.66
CA PRO A 17 3.45 -12.32 -9.82
C PRO A 17 4.13 -11.84 -11.11
N LEU A 18 3.80 -12.47 -12.23
CA LEU A 18 4.51 -12.30 -13.51
C LEU A 18 4.55 -10.85 -14.01
N GLU A 19 3.54 -10.05 -13.63
CA GLU A 19 3.40 -8.65 -14.03
C GLU A 19 4.30 -7.70 -13.22
N THR A 20 4.86 -8.15 -12.09
CA THR A 20 5.70 -7.30 -11.23
C THR A 20 7.18 -7.56 -11.46
N VAL A 21 7.92 -6.51 -11.81
CA VAL A 21 9.36 -6.57 -12.08
C VAL A 21 10.16 -6.37 -10.80
N PHE A 22 10.85 -7.42 -10.35
CA PHE A 22 11.91 -7.33 -9.33
C PHE A 22 13.27 -7.42 -10.02
N VAL A 23 14.11 -6.39 -9.83
CA VAL A 23 15.49 -6.37 -10.33
C VAL A 23 16.41 -6.76 -9.19
N GLY A 24 17.20 -7.83 -9.37
CA GLY A 24 18.08 -8.33 -8.30
C GLY A 24 17.32 -8.82 -7.05
N GLY A 25 16.06 -9.25 -7.21
CA GLY A 25 15.23 -9.73 -6.11
C GLY A 25 14.53 -8.64 -5.30
N LEU A 26 14.60 -7.37 -5.71
CA LEU A 26 13.96 -6.22 -5.06
C LEU A 26 13.12 -5.38 -6.03
N PRO A 27 12.08 -4.70 -5.53
CA PRO A 27 11.31 -3.77 -6.34
C PRO A 27 12.12 -2.53 -6.72
N SER A 28 11.73 -1.88 -7.83
CA SER A 28 12.40 -0.67 -8.31
C SER A 28 12.38 0.46 -7.26
N GLY A 29 13.50 1.18 -7.13
CA GLY A 29 13.64 2.27 -6.15
C GLY A 29 13.86 1.81 -4.70
N ALA A 30 13.88 0.51 -4.40
CA ALA A 30 14.01 0.01 -3.03
C ALA A 30 15.35 0.37 -2.38
N ILE A 31 16.45 0.26 -3.14
CA ILE A 31 17.79 0.55 -2.63
C ILE A 31 17.92 2.04 -2.30
N GLU A 32 17.40 2.91 -3.16
CA GLU A 32 17.36 4.35 -2.97
C GLU A 32 16.49 4.71 -1.76
N ALA A 33 15.32 4.07 -1.61
CA ALA A 33 14.43 4.28 -0.47
C ALA A 33 15.10 3.88 0.85
N ILE A 34 15.80 2.74 0.90
CA ILE A 34 16.55 2.30 2.08
C ILE A 34 17.68 3.27 2.40
N LYS A 35 18.47 3.69 1.40
CA LYS A 35 19.57 4.64 1.60
C LYS A 35 19.05 5.98 2.12
N ALA A 36 17.94 6.48 1.57
CA ALA A 36 17.32 7.72 2.02
C ALA A 36 16.74 7.62 3.43
N ALA A 37 16.13 6.48 3.79
CA ALA A 37 15.49 6.29 5.09
C ALA A 37 16.48 5.93 6.21
N TYR A 38 17.54 5.18 5.91
CA TYR A 38 18.38 4.52 6.92
C TYR A 38 19.89 4.65 6.71
N GLY A 39 20.37 5.34 5.67
CA GLY A 39 21.77 5.31 5.23
C GLY A 39 22.82 5.69 6.29
N VAL A 40 22.42 6.38 7.37
CA VAL A 40 23.31 6.73 8.48
C VAL A 40 23.70 5.50 9.32
N ILE A 41 22.77 4.55 9.49
CA ILE A 41 22.89 3.42 10.43
C ILE A 41 22.88 2.05 9.75
N VAL A 42 22.43 1.99 8.49
CA VAL A 42 22.26 0.74 7.74
C VAL A 42 23.27 0.66 6.60
N GLN A 43 23.93 -0.49 6.52
CA GLN A 43 24.69 -0.92 5.35
C GLN A 43 23.96 -2.09 4.69
N ILE A 44 23.69 -1.98 3.38
CA ILE A 44 23.13 -3.10 2.59
C ILE A 44 24.27 -4.09 2.32
N LEU A 45 24.03 -5.37 2.54
CA LEU A 45 24.97 -6.44 2.18
C LEU A 45 24.61 -6.98 0.78
N ASP A 46 25.62 -7.08 -0.08
CA ASP A 46 25.53 -7.61 -1.44
C ASP A 46 26.69 -8.60 -1.66
N PRO A 47 26.44 -9.90 -1.88
CA PRO A 47 25.12 -10.53 -2.01
C PRO A 47 24.35 -10.62 -0.68
N PRO A 48 23.00 -10.71 -0.71
CA PRO A 48 22.20 -11.04 0.46
C PRO A 48 22.60 -12.38 1.08
N ARG A 49 22.42 -12.50 2.40
CA ARG A 49 22.78 -13.72 3.11
C ARG A 49 21.70 -14.80 2.94
N ASP A 50 22.08 -16.07 3.00
CA ASP A 50 21.19 -17.22 3.24
C ASP A 50 19.91 -17.30 2.36
N GLY A 51 19.98 -16.84 1.10
CA GLY A 51 18.85 -16.90 0.16
C GLY A 51 17.73 -15.88 0.40
N PHE A 52 17.95 -14.89 1.27
CA PHE A 52 17.02 -13.77 1.48
C PHE A 52 17.07 -12.76 0.32
N ASN A 53 16.01 -11.97 0.15
CA ASN A 53 15.97 -10.91 -0.88
C ASN A 53 16.84 -9.70 -0.50
N LEU A 54 16.97 -9.42 0.80
CA LEU A 54 17.70 -8.27 1.32
C LEU A 54 18.31 -8.62 2.68
N THR A 55 19.57 -8.21 2.91
CA THR A 55 20.19 -8.24 4.23
C THR A 55 20.75 -6.87 4.57
N LEU A 56 20.30 -6.33 5.70
CA LEU A 56 20.73 -5.05 6.25
C LEU A 56 21.61 -5.28 7.47
N LYS A 57 22.77 -4.62 7.48
CA LYS A 57 23.66 -4.56 8.62
C LYS A 57 23.45 -3.24 9.36
N LEU A 58 22.83 -3.34 10.52
CA LEU A 58 22.53 -2.23 11.42
C LEU A 58 23.69 -2.02 12.39
N ASN A 59 24.17 -0.78 12.46
CA ASN A 59 25.17 -0.37 13.45
C ASN A 59 24.47 0.34 14.62
N LEU A 60 24.30 -0.37 15.74
CA LEU A 60 23.61 0.13 16.93
C LEU A 60 24.38 1.24 17.64
N SER A 61 25.71 1.33 17.44
CA SER A 61 26.52 2.44 17.99
C SER A 61 26.24 3.78 17.35
N LYS A 62 25.58 3.79 16.18
CA LYS A 62 25.20 5.01 15.45
C LYS A 62 23.76 5.46 15.73
N LEU A 63 23.07 4.82 16.69
CA LEU A 63 21.74 5.25 17.08
C LEU A 63 21.80 6.62 17.77
N PRO A 64 20.80 7.50 17.56
CA PRO A 64 20.70 8.75 18.29
C PRO A 64 20.67 8.50 19.80
N GLN A 65 21.29 9.40 20.57
CA GLN A 65 21.19 9.39 22.03
C GLN A 65 19.87 9.96 22.53
N ASP A 66 19.25 10.84 21.74
CA ASP A 66 17.93 11.38 22.01
C ASP A 66 16.86 10.27 21.90
N GLU A 67 16.05 10.12 22.95
CA GLU A 67 15.08 9.04 23.09
C GLU A 67 13.99 9.09 22.02
N ASP A 68 13.46 10.27 21.71
CA ASP A 68 12.39 10.45 20.73
C ASP A 68 12.88 10.17 19.31
N GLN A 69 14.06 10.69 18.95
CA GLN A 69 14.70 10.38 17.67
C GLN A 69 15.05 8.89 17.55
N ARG A 70 15.54 8.28 18.63
CA ARG A 70 15.84 6.85 18.68
C ARG A 70 14.59 6.02 18.48
N HIS A 71 13.51 6.33 19.19
CA HIS A 71 12.23 5.63 19.04
C HIS A 71 11.68 5.76 17.62
N THR A 72 11.69 6.97 17.06
CA THR A 72 11.25 7.24 15.68
C THR A 72 12.05 6.42 14.66
N LEU A 73 13.37 6.32 14.84
CA LEU A 73 14.23 5.53 13.97
C LEU A 73 13.96 4.03 14.10
N LEU A 74 13.74 3.52 15.31
CA LEU A 74 13.40 2.12 15.55
C LEU A 74 12.07 1.74 14.91
N VAL A 75 11.04 2.59 15.04
CA VAL A 75 9.75 2.40 14.37
C VAL A 75 9.94 2.35 12.85
N LYS A 76 10.76 3.27 12.29
CA LYS A 76 11.07 3.24 10.85
C LYS A 76 11.78 1.94 10.44
N ILE A 77 12.72 1.43 11.23
CA ILE A 77 13.40 0.15 10.95
C ILE A 77 12.40 -1.01 10.97
N ALA A 78 11.46 -0.99 11.91
CA ALA A 78 10.41 -2.00 11.98
C ALA A 78 9.52 -2.02 10.72
N SER A 79 9.31 -0.85 10.09
CA SER A 79 8.55 -0.69 8.84
C SER A 79 9.37 -0.89 7.55
N VAL A 80 10.54 -1.54 7.62
CA VAL A 80 11.44 -1.69 6.47
C VAL A 80 10.79 -2.42 5.28
N ARG A 81 9.94 -3.41 5.56
CA ARG A 81 9.23 -4.18 4.53
C ARG A 81 8.30 -3.27 3.74
N GLU A 82 7.57 -2.40 4.42
CA GLU A 82 6.67 -1.42 3.84
C GLU A 82 7.44 -0.36 3.04
N VAL A 83 8.61 0.06 3.52
CA VAL A 83 9.47 1.00 2.79
C VAL A 83 9.96 0.40 1.48
N VAL A 84 10.35 -0.88 1.49
CA VAL A 84 10.82 -1.60 0.30
C VAL A 84 9.68 -1.84 -0.69
N LEU A 85 8.57 -2.44 -0.25
CA LEU A 85 7.44 -2.75 -1.14
C LEU A 85 6.72 -1.48 -1.65
N GLY A 86 6.71 -0.41 -0.86
CA GLY A 86 6.15 0.89 -1.25
C GLY A 86 7.09 1.76 -2.06
N ALA A 87 8.33 1.33 -2.34
CA ALA A 87 9.31 2.14 -3.06
C ALA A 87 8.88 2.50 -4.49
N PRO A 88 8.38 1.56 -5.33
CA PRO A 88 7.91 1.89 -6.68
C PRO A 88 6.75 2.88 -6.66
N LEU A 89 5.79 2.67 -5.74
CA LEU A 89 4.65 3.58 -5.54
C LEU A 89 5.14 4.99 -5.19
N ARG A 90 6.10 5.10 -4.27
CA ARG A 90 6.68 6.39 -3.87
C ARG A 90 7.38 7.08 -5.04
N VAL A 91 8.10 6.35 -5.89
CA VAL A 91 8.77 6.91 -7.08
C VAL A 91 7.73 7.48 -8.05
N ILE A 92 6.70 6.70 -8.40
CA ILE A 92 5.65 7.12 -9.33
C ILE A 92 4.88 8.34 -8.80
N LEU A 93 4.49 8.32 -7.52
CA LEU A 93 3.79 9.44 -6.91
C LEU A 93 4.68 10.69 -6.75
N LYS A 94 6.00 10.53 -6.61
CA LYS A 94 6.94 11.66 -6.61
C LYS A 94 7.04 12.29 -8.01
N HIS A 95 6.98 11.50 -9.08
CA HIS A 95 6.88 12.03 -10.44
C HIS A 95 5.60 12.86 -10.62
N LEU A 96 4.46 12.33 -10.14
CA LEU A 96 3.19 13.07 -10.13
C LEU A 96 3.29 14.38 -9.34
N ALA A 97 3.88 14.36 -8.14
CA ALA A 97 4.03 15.54 -7.29
C ALA A 97 4.92 16.63 -7.93
N SER A 98 5.96 16.22 -8.68
CA SER A 98 6.87 17.11 -9.39
C SER A 98 6.37 17.50 -10.78
N ARG A 99 5.22 16.99 -11.22
CA ARG A 99 4.68 17.13 -12.59
C ARG A 99 5.71 16.75 -13.66
N THR A 100 6.53 15.76 -13.35
CA THR A 100 7.49 15.21 -14.30
C THR A 100 6.88 14.01 -15.01
N VAL A 101 7.22 13.85 -16.29
CA VAL A 101 6.82 12.72 -17.11
C VAL A 101 7.32 11.43 -16.43
N ALA A 102 6.40 10.58 -15.98
CA ALA A 102 6.77 9.28 -15.43
C ALA A 102 7.43 8.43 -16.55
N PRO A 103 8.44 7.60 -16.24
CA PRO A 103 9.09 6.77 -17.26
C PRO A 103 8.12 5.78 -17.93
N ASP A 104 7.05 5.38 -17.24
CA ASP A 104 6.08 4.37 -17.68
C ASP A 104 4.69 4.96 -18.00
N ILE A 105 4.62 6.18 -18.57
CA ILE A 105 3.34 6.80 -18.93
C ILE A 105 2.48 5.88 -19.78
N ASP A 106 1.20 5.80 -19.42
CA ASP A 106 0.17 4.98 -20.08
C ASP A 106 0.43 3.46 -20.08
N GLN A 107 1.45 3.00 -19.34
CA GLN A 107 1.70 1.60 -19.06
C GLN A 107 1.34 1.29 -17.61
N PHE A 108 0.60 0.20 -17.38
CA PHE A 108 0.32 -0.22 -16.01
C PHE A 108 1.58 -0.75 -15.33
N VAL A 109 1.72 -0.47 -14.03
CA VAL A 109 2.76 -1.01 -13.16
C VAL A 109 2.08 -1.86 -12.09
N ALA A 110 2.35 -3.16 -12.06
CA ALA A 110 1.81 -4.06 -11.04
C ALA A 110 2.72 -4.07 -9.80
N LEU A 111 2.13 -3.79 -8.63
CA LEU A 111 2.83 -3.78 -7.35
C LEU A 111 2.37 -4.90 -6.44
N VAL A 112 3.31 -5.68 -5.92
CA VAL A 112 3.04 -6.75 -4.97
C VAL A 112 2.71 -6.16 -3.60
N HIS A 113 1.54 -6.48 -3.08
CA HIS A 113 1.18 -6.16 -1.70
C HIS A 113 1.11 -7.42 -0.83
N ARG A 114 0.58 -8.52 -1.39
CA ARG A 114 0.45 -9.83 -0.73
C ARG A 114 0.94 -10.94 -1.66
N PRO A 115 1.25 -12.14 -1.11
CA PRO A 115 1.57 -13.29 -1.95
C PRO A 115 0.45 -13.53 -2.97
N ASN A 116 0.80 -13.57 -4.25
CA ASN A 116 -0.11 -13.78 -5.38
C ASN A 116 -1.20 -12.70 -5.56
N GLU A 117 -1.07 -11.53 -4.92
CA GLU A 117 -1.99 -10.42 -5.11
C GLU A 117 -1.22 -9.12 -5.37
N SER A 118 -1.49 -8.56 -6.55
CA SER A 118 -0.99 -7.24 -6.94
C SER A 118 -2.13 -6.24 -7.05
N PHE A 119 -1.78 -4.98 -6.82
CA PHE A 119 -2.58 -3.84 -7.24
C PHE A 119 -1.85 -3.10 -8.35
N PHE A 120 -2.58 -2.35 -9.16
CA PHE A 120 -2.06 -1.75 -10.38
C PHE A 120 -2.00 -0.24 -10.28
N LEU A 121 -0.97 0.35 -10.85
CA LEU A 121 -0.82 1.78 -11.05
C LEU A 121 -0.85 2.09 -12.53
N VAL A 122 -1.63 3.06 -12.93
CA VAL A 122 -1.64 3.59 -14.30
C VAL A 122 -1.28 5.07 -14.22
N PRO A 123 0.02 5.40 -14.35
CA PRO A 123 0.48 6.78 -14.35
C PRO A 123 0.08 7.48 -15.66
N GLN A 124 -0.49 8.67 -15.53
CA GLN A 124 -0.83 9.58 -16.63
C GLN A 124 -0.20 10.94 -16.34
N ALA A 125 -0.22 11.86 -17.31
CA ALA A 125 0.43 13.17 -17.18
C ALA A 125 0.00 13.98 -15.93
N GLU A 126 -1.30 13.97 -15.61
CA GLU A 126 -1.87 14.80 -14.54
C GLU A 126 -2.47 13.99 -13.38
N LYS A 127 -2.42 12.66 -13.45
CA LYS A 127 -3.00 11.78 -12.44
C LYS A 127 -2.32 10.41 -12.41
N VAL A 128 -2.45 9.71 -11.30
CA VAL A 128 -2.13 8.29 -11.19
C VAL A 128 -3.39 7.55 -10.78
N THR A 129 -3.85 6.62 -11.62
CA THR A 129 -4.98 5.75 -11.29
C THR A 129 -4.44 4.51 -10.58
N VAL A 130 -4.98 4.20 -9.40
CA VAL A 130 -4.59 3.04 -8.59
C VAL A 130 -5.76 2.08 -8.54
N VAL A 131 -5.58 0.85 -9.00
CA VAL A 131 -6.65 -0.16 -9.07
C VAL A 131 -6.31 -1.35 -8.17
N PHE A 132 -7.21 -1.66 -7.25
CA PHE A 132 -7.14 -2.80 -6.33
C PHE A 132 -8.17 -3.85 -6.75
N PRO A 133 -7.75 -4.99 -7.32
CA PRO A 133 -8.62 -6.16 -7.47
C PRO A 133 -8.82 -6.79 -6.09
N MET A 134 -10.07 -6.84 -5.63
CA MET A 134 -10.41 -7.31 -4.29
C MET A 134 -10.71 -8.81 -4.32
N ARG A 135 -9.92 -9.59 -3.57
CA ARG A 135 -10.00 -11.05 -3.50
C ARG A 135 -10.24 -11.53 -2.06
N PHE A 136 -11.26 -12.34 -1.87
CA PHE A 136 -11.58 -12.97 -0.60
C PHE A 136 -11.73 -14.48 -0.77
N LYS A 137 -11.27 -15.28 0.20
CA LYS A 137 -11.35 -16.74 0.10
C LYS A 137 -12.73 -17.28 0.48
N ASP A 138 -13.36 -16.65 1.46
CA ASP A 138 -14.67 -17.06 1.97
C ASP A 138 -15.79 -16.36 1.17
N SER A 139 -16.84 -17.10 0.83
CA SER A 139 -18.02 -16.55 0.13
C SER A 139 -18.75 -15.51 0.97
N ILE A 140 -18.80 -15.68 2.30
CA ILE A 140 -19.41 -14.74 3.24
C ILE A 140 -18.60 -13.44 3.25
N ASP A 141 -17.27 -13.53 3.41
CA ASP A 141 -16.39 -12.36 3.35
C ASP A 141 -16.51 -11.63 2.01
N THR A 142 -16.67 -12.37 0.91
CA THR A 142 -16.85 -11.79 -0.44
C THR A 142 -18.12 -10.93 -0.51
N VAL A 143 -19.25 -11.46 -0.01
CA VAL A 143 -20.53 -10.72 0.00
C VAL A 143 -20.42 -9.50 0.92
N LEU A 144 -19.89 -9.67 2.13
CA LEU A 144 -19.70 -8.58 3.08
C LEU A 144 -18.76 -7.49 2.54
N ALA A 145 -17.64 -7.88 1.92
CA ALA A 145 -16.71 -6.95 1.30
C ALA A 145 -17.36 -6.18 0.16
N THR A 146 -18.14 -6.85 -0.69
CA THR A 146 -18.84 -6.23 -1.81
C THR A 146 -19.82 -5.16 -1.31
N SER A 147 -20.66 -5.50 -0.33
CA SER A 147 -21.61 -4.54 0.26
C SER A 147 -20.88 -3.37 0.94
N PHE A 148 -19.83 -3.65 1.73
CA PHE A 148 -19.02 -2.61 2.38
C PHE A 148 -18.39 -1.65 1.36
N LEU A 149 -17.82 -2.16 0.27
CA LEU A 149 -17.17 -1.35 -0.76
C LEU A 149 -18.18 -0.50 -1.52
N GLN A 150 -19.36 -1.03 -1.83
CA GLN A 150 -20.45 -0.28 -2.46
C GLN A 150 -20.93 0.87 -1.57
N GLU A 151 -21.20 0.60 -0.29
CA GLU A 151 -21.59 1.63 0.68
C GLU A 151 -20.49 2.67 0.87
N PHE A 152 -19.23 2.24 0.99
CA PHE A 152 -18.08 3.13 1.12
C PHE A 152 -17.99 4.14 -0.05
N MET A 153 -18.39 3.73 -1.26
CA MET A 153 -18.44 4.65 -2.41
C MET A 153 -19.64 5.58 -2.39
N GLU A 154 -20.81 5.11 -1.97
CA GLU A 154 -22.03 5.92 -1.95
C GLU A 154 -21.98 7.00 -0.86
N SER A 155 -21.44 6.67 0.32
CA SER A 155 -21.26 7.63 1.42
C SER A 155 -20.33 8.81 1.05
N ARG A 156 -19.50 8.66 0.01
CA ARG A 156 -18.65 9.76 -0.48
C ARG A 156 -19.44 10.88 -1.18
N ARG A 157 -20.68 10.63 -1.61
CA ARG A 157 -21.53 11.63 -2.25
C ARG A 157 -22.06 12.67 -1.26
N THR A 158 -21.96 12.41 0.04
CA THR A 158 -22.32 13.35 1.11
C THR A 158 -21.32 14.50 1.18
N ALA A 159 -21.82 15.75 1.25
CA ALA A 159 -21.02 16.97 1.18
C ALA A 159 -19.99 17.05 2.32
N GLY A 160 -18.70 17.16 1.99
CA GLY A 160 -17.59 17.24 2.97
C GLY A 160 -16.24 16.71 2.47
N LEU A 161 -16.23 16.08 1.28
CA LEU A 161 -15.15 15.20 0.83
C LEU A 161 -14.42 15.64 -0.45
N SER A 162 -14.58 16.89 -0.86
CA SER A 162 -14.06 17.43 -2.12
C SER A 162 -12.53 17.35 -2.26
N ASN A 163 -11.80 17.32 -1.14
CA ASN A 163 -10.34 17.28 -1.11
C ASN A 163 -9.73 15.87 -1.12
N ALA A 164 -10.54 14.83 -0.89
CA ALA A 164 -10.06 13.45 -0.88
C ALA A 164 -9.94 12.89 -2.32
N PRO A 165 -9.06 11.90 -2.55
CA PRO A 165 -8.94 11.27 -3.86
C PRO A 165 -10.26 10.67 -4.34
N PRO A 166 -10.72 10.94 -5.58
CA PRO A 166 -11.86 10.24 -6.14
C PRO A 166 -11.65 8.72 -6.06
N CYS A 167 -12.67 8.01 -5.61
CA CYS A 167 -12.66 6.57 -5.51
C CYS A 167 -13.91 6.01 -6.21
N LEU A 168 -13.76 4.89 -6.91
CA LEU A 168 -14.84 4.19 -7.60
C LEU A 168 -14.76 2.70 -7.30
N TRP A 169 -15.90 2.03 -7.27
CA TRP A 169 -15.99 0.58 -7.24
C TRP A 169 -16.69 0.09 -8.51
N SER A 170 -16.18 -0.99 -9.11
CA SER A 170 -16.79 -1.64 -10.27
C SER A 170 -16.70 -3.16 -10.16
N GLN A 171 -17.70 -3.86 -10.69
CA GLN A 171 -17.66 -5.33 -10.77
C GLN A 171 -16.66 -5.82 -11.83
N THR A 172 -16.45 -5.02 -12.88
CA THR A 172 -15.56 -5.36 -14.01
C THR A 172 -14.24 -4.59 -13.92
N PRO A 173 -13.15 -5.15 -14.48
CA PRO A 173 -11.86 -4.46 -14.50
C PRO A 173 -11.95 -3.15 -15.30
N PRO A 174 -11.28 -2.07 -14.85
CA PRO A 174 -11.18 -0.82 -15.61
C PRO A 174 -10.49 -1.03 -16.98
N LEU A 175 -10.86 -0.21 -17.97
CA LEU A 175 -10.33 -0.30 -19.33
C LEU A 175 -8.83 0.03 -19.40
N GLU A 176 -8.31 0.73 -18.40
CA GLU A 176 -6.91 1.08 -18.23
C GLU A 176 -6.03 -0.15 -17.94
N LEU A 177 -6.61 -1.29 -17.53
CA LEU A 177 -5.90 -2.54 -17.29
C LEU A 177 -5.94 -3.51 -18.48
N LYS A 178 -6.21 -3.01 -19.69
CA LYS A 178 -6.14 -3.83 -20.92
C LYS A 178 -4.74 -4.41 -21.09
N GLY A 179 -4.65 -5.74 -21.22
CA GLY A 179 -3.40 -6.46 -21.41
C GLY A 179 -2.81 -7.10 -20.15
N VAL A 180 -3.43 -6.88 -18.98
CA VAL A 180 -3.14 -7.67 -17.77
C VAL A 180 -3.74 -9.08 -17.93
N THR A 181 -3.07 -10.10 -17.37
CA THR A 181 -3.56 -11.49 -17.42
C THR A 181 -4.91 -11.63 -16.68
N ASP A 182 -5.77 -12.54 -17.16
CA ASP A 182 -7.07 -12.80 -16.55
C ASP A 182 -6.94 -13.26 -15.09
N ASP A 183 -5.89 -14.02 -14.77
CA ASP A 183 -5.60 -14.46 -13.40
C ASP A 183 -5.32 -13.26 -12.48
N ALA A 184 -4.51 -12.30 -12.93
CA ALA A 184 -4.20 -11.09 -12.17
C ALA A 184 -5.38 -10.09 -12.12
N LEU A 185 -6.38 -10.23 -13.00
CA LEU A 185 -7.65 -9.51 -12.95
C LEU A 185 -8.79 -10.29 -12.26
N SER A 186 -8.58 -11.53 -11.84
CA SER A 186 -9.62 -12.30 -11.14
C SER A 186 -10.02 -11.62 -9.81
N ALA A 187 -11.17 -10.95 -9.73
CA ALA A 187 -11.63 -10.31 -8.50
C ALA A 187 -13.07 -10.72 -8.19
N ASN A 188 -13.30 -11.32 -7.02
CA ASN A 188 -14.62 -11.78 -6.61
C ASN A 188 -15.41 -10.73 -5.81
N ALA A 189 -14.74 -9.73 -5.23
CA ALA A 189 -15.37 -8.59 -4.55
C ALA A 189 -15.26 -7.28 -5.38
N GLY A 190 -15.00 -7.39 -6.68
CA GLY A 190 -14.86 -6.27 -7.61
C GLY A 190 -13.53 -5.53 -7.50
N PHE A 191 -13.48 -4.35 -8.11
CA PHE A 191 -12.29 -3.51 -8.26
C PHE A 191 -12.51 -2.17 -7.59
N VAL A 192 -11.56 -1.74 -6.77
CA VAL A 192 -11.55 -0.39 -6.19
C VAL A 192 -10.52 0.46 -6.93
N THR A 193 -10.95 1.60 -7.44
CA THR A 193 -10.11 2.50 -8.22
C THR A 193 -9.98 3.85 -7.54
N PHE A 194 -8.75 4.27 -7.21
CA PHE A 194 -8.46 5.61 -6.71
C PHE A 194 -7.82 6.46 -7.80
N VAL A 195 -8.21 7.73 -7.90
CA VAL A 195 -7.56 8.71 -8.76
C VAL A 195 -6.72 9.66 -7.92
N ILE A 196 -5.40 9.53 -8.00
CA ILE A 196 -4.45 10.38 -7.29
C ILE A 196 -4.08 11.56 -8.18
N LEU A 197 -4.27 12.77 -7.68
CA LEU A 197 -3.94 14.03 -8.32
C LEU A 197 -2.73 14.65 -7.60
N PRO A 198 -1.98 15.59 -8.21
CA PRO A 198 -0.82 16.23 -7.60
C PRO A 198 -1.09 16.76 -6.18
N ARG A 199 -2.25 17.40 -5.97
CA ARG A 199 -2.70 17.91 -4.65
C ARG A 199 -2.75 16.88 -3.52
N HIS A 200 -2.88 15.58 -3.84
CA HIS A 200 -2.90 14.49 -2.86
C HIS A 200 -1.49 14.01 -2.46
N VAL A 201 -0.45 14.42 -3.19
CA VAL A 201 0.94 13.96 -3.02
C VAL A 201 1.95 15.10 -2.85
N GLU A 202 1.50 16.35 -2.86
CA GLU A 202 2.34 17.52 -2.65
C GLU A 202 2.95 17.58 -1.23
N GLY A 203 4.24 17.92 -1.17
CA GLY A 203 4.97 18.15 0.08
C GLY A 203 4.96 16.94 1.02
N ARG A 204 4.49 17.13 2.25
CA ARG A 204 4.48 16.09 3.30
C ARG A 204 3.38 15.05 3.13
N LYS A 205 2.46 15.22 2.17
CA LYS A 205 1.34 14.30 1.93
C LYS A 205 1.76 13.01 1.23
N LEU A 206 2.88 13.04 0.49
CA LEU A 206 3.38 11.89 -0.28
C LEU A 206 3.47 10.61 0.57
N ASP A 207 4.18 10.66 1.70
CA ASP A 207 4.40 9.47 2.53
C ASP A 207 3.09 8.94 3.14
N ARG A 208 2.18 9.84 3.53
CA ARG A 208 0.85 9.45 4.03
C ARG A 208 0.03 8.76 2.94
N THR A 209 0.02 9.31 1.72
CA THR A 209 -0.69 8.70 0.59
C THR A 209 -0.10 7.34 0.20
N VAL A 210 1.23 7.21 0.19
CA VAL A 210 1.91 5.91 -0.03
C VAL A 210 1.49 4.91 1.04
N TRP A 211 1.50 5.29 2.31
CA TRP A 211 1.07 4.43 3.42
C TRP A 211 -0.38 3.99 3.29
N ASN A 212 -1.30 4.93 3.04
CA ASN A 212 -2.73 4.65 2.94
C ASN A 212 -3.04 3.70 1.78
N LEU A 213 -2.46 3.93 0.60
CA LEU A 213 -2.62 3.05 -0.54
C LEU A 213 -2.00 1.66 -0.28
N SER A 214 -0.82 1.63 0.34
CA SER A 214 -0.13 0.37 0.66
C SER A 214 -0.86 -0.44 1.73
N THR A 215 -1.71 0.17 2.56
CA THR A 215 -2.43 -0.52 3.65
C THR A 215 -3.92 -0.69 3.39
N PHE A 216 -4.43 -0.15 2.27
CA PHE A 216 -5.86 -0.16 1.92
C PHE A 216 -6.46 -1.57 1.95
N HIS A 217 -5.78 -2.57 1.38
CA HIS A 217 -6.32 -3.93 1.37
C HIS A 217 -6.43 -4.52 2.79
N ALA A 218 -5.45 -4.26 3.66
CA ALA A 218 -5.52 -4.67 5.06
C ALA A 218 -6.65 -3.95 5.80
N TYR A 219 -6.86 -2.67 5.50
CA TYR A 219 -7.96 -1.87 6.04
C TYR A 219 -9.33 -2.47 5.71
N VAL A 220 -9.60 -2.80 4.44
CA VAL A 220 -10.87 -3.42 4.03
C VAL A 220 -11.05 -4.78 4.71
N ASN A 221 -10.01 -5.63 4.69
CA ASN A 221 -10.06 -6.94 5.35
C ASN A 221 -10.38 -6.84 6.84
N TYR A 222 -9.80 -5.84 7.54
CA TYR A 222 -10.10 -5.60 8.94
C TYR A 222 -11.58 -5.26 9.13
N HIS A 223 -12.13 -4.34 8.34
CA HIS A 223 -13.54 -3.94 8.47
C HIS A 223 -14.50 -5.07 8.12
N VAL A 224 -14.23 -5.86 7.08
CA VAL A 224 -15.03 -7.05 6.74
C VAL A 224 -15.07 -8.04 7.92
N LYS A 225 -13.92 -8.31 8.54
CA LYS A 225 -13.83 -9.20 9.70
C LYS A 225 -14.47 -8.61 10.96
N SER A 226 -14.35 -7.30 11.19
CA SER A 226 -15.01 -6.62 12.29
C SER A 226 -16.53 -6.68 12.13
N THR A 227 -17.05 -6.44 10.92
CA THR A 227 -18.46 -6.61 10.59
C THR A 227 -18.93 -8.04 10.83
N LEU A 228 -18.11 -9.04 10.48
CA LEU A 228 -18.41 -10.45 10.78
C LEU A 228 -18.44 -10.73 12.29
N SER A 229 -17.47 -10.22 13.06
CA SER A 229 -17.45 -10.37 14.52
C SER A 229 -18.62 -9.65 15.19
N ILE A 230 -19.01 -8.50 14.65
CA ILE A 230 -20.13 -7.70 15.16
C ILE A 230 -21.45 -8.39 14.80
N THR A 231 -21.67 -8.85 13.56
CA THR A 231 -22.87 -9.62 13.18
C THR A 231 -22.99 -10.95 13.96
N ALA A 232 -21.88 -11.63 14.23
CA ALA A 232 -21.86 -12.78 15.15
C ALA A 232 -22.25 -12.40 16.59
N SER A 233 -21.99 -11.15 17.00
CA SER A 233 -22.40 -10.58 18.29
C SER A 233 -23.81 -9.93 18.24
N PHE A 234 -24.30 -9.58 17.04
CA PHE A 234 -25.50 -8.79 16.74
C PHE A 234 -26.38 -9.52 15.71
N VAL A 235 -26.96 -10.65 16.13
CA VAL A 235 -28.29 -11.11 15.64
C VAL A 235 -29.41 -10.14 16.08
N CYS A 236 -29.08 -8.91 16.52
CA CYS A 236 -30.04 -7.95 17.02
C CYS A 236 -29.60 -6.50 16.69
N ARG A 237 -30.09 -5.97 15.55
CA ARG A 237 -30.28 -4.55 15.21
C ARG A 237 -29.14 -3.78 14.49
N ASP A 238 -29.44 -3.46 13.22
CA ASP A 238 -29.06 -2.32 12.36
C ASP A 238 -27.58 -2.10 11.95
N PHE A 239 -27.26 -2.63 10.76
CA PHE A 239 -26.00 -2.53 10.01
C PHE A 239 -25.68 -1.10 9.50
N VAL A 240 -26.69 -0.23 9.39
CA VAL A 240 -26.63 1.06 8.67
C VAL A 240 -25.97 2.19 9.47
N CYS A 241 -26.03 2.18 10.81
CA CYS A 241 -25.44 3.25 11.63
C CYS A 241 -23.90 3.17 11.74
N TYR A 242 -23.27 2.06 11.35
CA TYR A 242 -21.83 1.85 11.58
C TYR A 242 -20.95 2.19 10.39
N THR A 243 -21.46 2.15 9.15
CA THR A 243 -20.70 2.60 7.99
C THR A 243 -20.45 4.11 8.00
N GLU A 244 -21.32 4.91 8.63
CA GLU A 244 -21.05 6.35 8.84
C GLU A 244 -19.80 6.62 9.68
N VAL A 245 -19.58 5.88 10.77
CA VAL A 245 -18.41 6.08 11.67
C VAL A 245 -17.10 5.60 11.04
N ALA A 246 -17.15 4.50 10.28
CA ALA A 246 -15.96 3.99 9.57
C ALA A 246 -15.54 4.91 8.41
N VAL A 247 -16.52 5.48 7.68
CA VAL A 247 -16.28 6.51 6.66
C VAL A 247 -15.67 7.75 7.31
N GLU A 248 -16.16 8.18 8.48
CA GLU A 248 -15.58 9.33 9.19
C GLU A 248 -14.11 9.12 9.54
N ILE A 249 -13.66 7.91 9.89
CA ILE A 249 -12.25 7.63 10.24
C ILE A 249 -11.33 7.59 9.00
N ILE A 250 -11.78 7.01 7.88
CA ILE A 250 -11.03 7.04 6.61
C ILE A 250 -10.90 8.47 6.09
N VAL A 251 -11.98 9.23 6.24
CA VAL A 251 -12.11 10.56 5.69
C VAL A 251 -11.42 11.59 6.56
N ALA A 252 -11.54 11.52 7.90
CA ALA A 252 -10.83 12.38 8.85
C ALA A 252 -9.32 12.11 8.94
N SER A 253 -8.84 11.01 8.34
CA SER A 253 -7.41 10.76 8.13
C SER A 253 -6.87 11.32 6.79
N LEU A 254 -7.77 11.89 5.96
CA LEU A 254 -7.51 12.50 4.66
C LEU A 254 -7.76 14.03 4.52
N PRO A 255 -8.04 14.82 5.58
CA PRO A 255 -7.64 16.22 5.65
C PRO A 255 -6.22 16.42 6.21
#